data_AF-A0A969WWA6-F1
#
_entry.id   AF-A0A969WWA6-F1
#
_cell.length_a   1.000
_cell.length_b   1.000
_cell.length_c   1.000
_cell.angle_alpha   90.00
_cell.angle_beta   90.00
_cell.angle_gamma   90.00
#
_symmetry.space_group_name_H-M   'P 1'
#
loop_
_entity.id
_entity.type
_entity.pdbx_description
1 polymer ?
#
loop_
_entity_poly.entity_id
_entity_poly.type
_entity_poly.pdbx_seq_one_letter_code
_entity_poly.pdbx_strand_id
1 'polypeptide(L)'
;GYILDGFPRTLPQGEAMDKILEEQNESIIVVLRLDFDDDELIATLLKRGQDSGREDDTFDTIKSRLAVYYRKTEPLKDFYSKQGKLAQIDGTGTVDEIFSRIEEVVDNLNY
;
A
#
# COMPACT_ATOMS: atom_id res chain seq x y z
N GLY A 1 -4.39 17.94 -4.13
CA GLY A 1 -4.49 16.55 -4.58
C GLY A 1 -5.28 15.73 -3.59
N TYR A 2 -5.31 14.42 -3.79
CA TYR A 2 -6.01 13.46 -2.92
C TYR A 2 -5.04 12.34 -2.55
N ILE A 3 -5.27 11.70 -1.39
CA ILE A 3 -4.61 10.45 -1.01
C ILE A 3 -5.70 9.38 -0.97
N LEU A 4 -5.49 8.30 -1.70
CA LEU A 4 -6.37 7.14 -1.70
C LEU A 4 -5.72 6.04 -0.87
N ASP A 5 -6.22 5.84 0.35
CA ASP A 5 -5.71 4.81 1.25
C ASP A 5 -6.49 3.50 1.06
N GLY A 6 -5.76 2.44 0.71
CA GLY A 6 -6.32 1.11 0.53
C GLY A 6 -7.27 0.97 -0.65
N PHE A 7 -7.22 1.88 -1.63
CA PHE A 7 -7.89 1.78 -2.92
C PHE A 7 -6.93 2.28 -4.02
N PRO A 8 -6.76 1.55 -5.13
CA PRO A 8 -7.47 0.34 -5.54
C PRO A 8 -6.87 -0.90 -4.85
N ARG A 9 -7.67 -1.98 -4.72
CA ARG A 9 -7.20 -3.27 -4.17
C ARG A 9 -7.13 -4.39 -5.20
N THR A 10 -7.63 -4.17 -6.41
CA THR A 10 -7.64 -5.16 -7.49
C THR A 10 -7.24 -4.51 -8.82
N LEU A 11 -6.71 -5.30 -9.76
CA LEU A 11 -6.40 -4.84 -11.12
C LEU A 11 -7.59 -4.16 -11.81
N PRO A 12 -8.82 -4.74 -11.83
CA PRO A 12 -9.97 -4.07 -12.44
C PRO A 12 -10.30 -2.71 -11.79
N GLN A 13 -10.04 -2.54 -10.48
CA GLN A 13 -10.22 -1.25 -9.82
C GLN A 13 -9.14 -0.25 -10.25
N GLY A 14 -7.89 -0.69 -10.42
CA GLY A 14 -6.80 0.14 -10.94
C GLY A 14 -7.08 0.62 -12.35
N GLU A 15 -7.49 -0.28 -13.25
CA GLU A 15 -7.87 0.05 -14.64
C GLU A 15 -9.06 1.01 -14.69
N ALA A 16 -10.10 0.77 -13.87
CA ALA A 16 -11.26 1.65 -13.80
C ALA A 16 -10.89 3.04 -13.29
N MET A 17 -10.00 3.12 -12.29
CA MET A 17 -9.55 4.40 -11.74
C MET A 17 -8.72 5.20 -12.75
N ASP A 18 -7.76 4.55 -13.43
CA ASP A 18 -6.96 5.22 -14.45
C ASP A 18 -7.85 5.79 -15.56
N LYS A 19 -8.89 5.05 -15.98
CA LYS A 19 -9.87 5.52 -16.96
C LYS A 19 -10.68 6.72 -16.48
N ILE A 20 -11.20 6.69 -15.24
CA ILE A 20 -11.99 7.80 -14.69
C ILE A 20 -11.15 9.08 -14.59
N LEU A 21 -9.90 8.95 -14.16
CA LEU A 21 -8.99 10.09 -14.06
C LEU A 21 -8.63 10.64 -15.45
N GLU A 22 -8.39 9.76 -16.43
CA GLU A 22 -8.11 10.18 -17.82
C GLU A 22 -9.29 10.97 -18.42
N GLU A 23 -10.54 10.56 -18.16
CA GLU A 23 -11.75 11.31 -18.57
C GLU A 23 -11.80 12.73 -17.97
N GLN A 24 -11.09 12.96 -16.86
CA GLN A 24 -10.97 14.24 -16.18
C GLN A 24 -9.68 15.00 -16.51
N ASN A 25 -8.85 14.49 -17.43
CA ASN A 25 -7.48 14.95 -17.69
C ASN A 25 -6.58 14.93 -16.44
N GLU A 26 -6.87 14.04 -15.50
CA GLU A 26 -6.04 13.77 -14.33
C GLU A 26 -5.34 12.41 -14.47
N SER A 27 -4.37 12.15 -13.60
CA SER A 27 -3.75 10.83 -13.50
C SER A 27 -3.23 10.59 -12.10
N ILE A 28 -3.08 9.32 -11.73
CA ILE A 28 -2.33 8.96 -10.53
C ILE A 28 -0.88 9.38 -10.74
N ILE A 29 -0.41 10.26 -9.87
CA ILE A 29 0.94 10.78 -9.90
C ILE A 29 1.93 9.75 -9.35
N VAL A 30 1.58 9.16 -8.21
CA VAL A 30 2.42 8.19 -7.49
C VAL A 30 1.56 7.18 -6.76
N VAL A 31 2.07 5.95 -6.65
CA VAL A 31 1.58 4.91 -5.75
C VAL A 31 2.70 4.59 -4.77
N LEU A 32 2.49 4.95 -3.51
CA LEU A 32 3.41 4.67 -2.42
C LEU A 32 3.15 3.26 -1.89
N ARG A 33 4.14 2.39 -1.97
CA ARG A 33 4.07 1.03 -1.43
C ARG A 33 5.09 0.86 -0.32
N LEU A 34 4.59 0.60 0.88
CA LEU A 34 5.42 0.21 2.02
C LEU A 34 5.67 -1.30 1.95
N ASP A 35 6.93 -1.69 1.76
CA ASP A 35 7.36 -3.08 1.74
C ASP A 35 7.79 -3.51 3.15
N PHE A 36 7.32 -4.67 3.58
CA PHE A 36 7.63 -5.28 4.86
C PHE A 36 8.01 -6.75 4.63
N ASP A 37 8.84 -7.30 5.51
CA ASP A 37 8.96 -8.75 5.62
C ASP A 37 7.65 -9.34 6.21
N ASP A 38 7.21 -10.48 5.68
CA ASP A 38 5.95 -11.11 6.10
C ASP A 38 5.97 -11.50 7.58
N ASP A 39 7.09 -12.00 8.09
CA ASP A 39 7.20 -12.43 9.48
C ASP A 39 7.16 -11.20 10.42
N GLU A 40 7.82 -10.11 10.04
CA GLU A 40 7.77 -8.84 10.78
C GLU A 40 6.38 -8.21 10.76
N LEU A 41 5.70 -8.25 9.61
CA LEU A 41 4.34 -7.72 9.46
C LEU A 41 3.35 -8.52 10.31
N ILE A 42 3.46 -9.85 10.30
CA ILE A 42 2.63 -10.73 11.15
C ILE A 42 2.87 -10.42 12.63
N ALA A 43 4.13 -10.34 13.07
CA ALA A 43 4.49 -10.04 14.45
C ALA A 43 3.92 -8.68 14.90
N THR A 44 4.02 -7.67 14.04
CA THR A 44 3.49 -6.32 14.30
C THR A 44 1.96 -6.32 14.43
N LEU A 45 1.25 -7.03 13.55
CA LEU A 45 -0.22 -7.12 13.57
C LEU A 45 -0.72 -7.89 14.80
N LEU A 46 -0.04 -8.97 15.19
CA LEU A 46 -0.37 -9.72 16.41
C LEU A 46 -0.19 -8.88 17.67
N LYS A 47 0.92 -8.14 17.77
CA LYS A 47 1.16 -7.23 18.88
C LYS A 47 0.06 -6.16 18.97
N ARG A 48 -0.33 -5.60 17.83
CA ARG A 48 -1.45 -4.63 17.77
C ARG A 48 -2.77 -5.24 18.24
N GLY A 49 -3.07 -6.48 17.88
CA GLY A 49 -4.26 -7.20 18.36
C GLY A 49 -4.29 -7.31 19.90
N GLN A 50 -3.15 -7.58 20.52
CA GLN A 50 -2.99 -7.63 21.97
C GLN A 50 -3.18 -6.27 22.63
N ASP A 51 -2.54 -5.23 22.08
CA ASP A 51 -2.55 -3.88 22.65
C ASP A 51 -3.89 -3.15 22.46
N SER A 52 -4.64 -3.46 21.39
CA SER A 52 -5.88 -2.76 21.03
C SER A 52 -7.18 -3.51 21.37
N GLY A 53 -7.09 -4.77 21.82
CA GLY A 53 -8.26 -5.60 22.11
C GLY A 53 -9.08 -5.98 20.87
N ARG A 54 -8.49 -5.89 19.68
CA ARG A 54 -9.14 -6.28 18.42
C ARG A 54 -9.18 -7.81 18.29
N GLU A 55 -10.37 -8.37 18.50
CA GLU A 55 -10.62 -9.82 18.41
C GLU A 55 -10.39 -10.42 17.00
N ASP A 56 -10.33 -9.59 15.96
CA ASP A 56 -10.12 -10.00 14.57
C ASP A 56 -8.65 -10.13 14.16
N ASP A 57 -7.69 -9.62 14.94
CA ASP A 57 -6.24 -9.75 14.68
C ASP A 57 -5.70 -11.10 15.23
N THR A 58 -6.36 -12.22 14.88
CA THR A 58 -5.84 -13.58 15.14
C THR A 58 -4.83 -13.98 14.06
N PHE A 59 -3.94 -14.92 14.37
CA PHE A 59 -2.96 -15.42 13.41
C PHE A 59 -3.59 -15.94 12.11
N ASP A 60 -4.70 -16.68 12.23
CA ASP A 60 -5.40 -17.23 11.07
C ASP A 60 -6.07 -16.14 10.22
N THR A 61 -6.64 -15.11 10.85
CA THR A 61 -7.20 -13.96 10.14
C THR A 61 -6.11 -13.16 9.43
N ILE A 62 -4.97 -12.91 10.09
CA ILE A 62 -3.84 -12.20 9.51
C ILE A 62 -3.31 -12.95 8.29
N LYS A 63 -3.08 -14.26 8.40
CA LYS A 63 -2.66 -15.10 7.26
C LYS A 63 -3.67 -15.06 6.12
N SER A 64 -4.96 -15.15 6.43
CA SER A 64 -6.02 -15.08 5.40
C SER A 64 -6.03 -13.73 4.70
N ARG A 65 -5.81 -12.63 5.43
CA ARG A 65 -5.72 -11.27 4.87
C ARG A 65 -4.50 -11.12 3.96
N LEU A 66 -3.33 -11.62 4.37
CA LEU A 66 -2.12 -11.62 3.55
C LEU A 66 -2.32 -12.45 2.28
N ALA A 67 -2.91 -13.63 2.37
CA ALA A 67 -3.22 -14.44 1.20
C ALA A 67 -4.16 -13.72 0.22
N VAL A 68 -5.16 -12.97 0.72
CA VAL A 68 -6.03 -12.14 -0.12
C VAL A 68 -5.25 -10.97 -0.75
N TYR A 69 -4.39 -10.30 0.02
CA TYR A 69 -3.53 -9.23 -0.48
C TYR A 69 -2.65 -9.71 -1.63
N TYR A 70 -1.93 -10.82 -1.44
CA TYR A 70 -1.07 -11.40 -2.46
C TYR A 70 -1.83 -11.81 -3.73
N ARG A 71 -3.05 -12.31 -3.56
CA ARG A 71 -3.86 -12.72 -4.72
C ARG A 71 -4.45 -11.55 -5.49
N LYS A 72 -4.87 -10.48 -4.79
CA LYS A 72 -5.72 -9.43 -5.38
C LYS A 72 -5.00 -8.10 -5.57
N THR A 73 -4.19 -7.73 -4.60
CA THR A 73 -3.58 -6.40 -4.48
C THR A 73 -2.14 -6.39 -4.96
N GLU A 74 -1.35 -7.42 -4.67
CA GLU A 74 0.05 -7.53 -5.16
C GLU A 74 0.19 -7.34 -6.69
N PRO A 75 -0.73 -7.83 -7.55
CA PRO A 75 -0.63 -7.59 -9.00
C PRO A 75 -0.67 -6.12 -9.41
N LEU A 76 -1.20 -5.22 -8.56
CA LEU A 76 -1.17 -3.77 -8.81
C LEU A 76 0.26 -3.20 -8.78
N LYS A 77 1.20 -3.89 -8.12
CA LYS A 77 2.62 -3.53 -8.13
C LYS A 77 3.14 -3.47 -9.55
N ASP A 78 3.02 -4.57 -10.29
CA ASP A 78 3.49 -4.66 -11.66
C ASP A 78 2.73 -3.71 -12.58
N PHE A 79 1.43 -3.54 -12.33
CA PHE A 79 0.58 -2.62 -13.08
C PHE A 79 1.09 -1.17 -12.99
N TYR A 80 1.28 -0.64 -11.78
CA TYR A 80 1.74 0.74 -11.60
C TYR A 80 3.25 0.92 -11.81
N SER A 81 4.05 -0.13 -11.62
CA SER A 81 5.48 -0.11 -11.95
C SER A 81 5.70 0.07 -13.46
N LYS A 82 4.94 -0.65 -14.30
CA LYS A 82 4.99 -0.49 -15.76
C LYS A 82 4.58 0.90 -16.25
N GLN A 83 3.80 1.62 -15.45
CA GLN A 83 3.41 3.01 -15.74
C GLN A 83 4.43 4.03 -15.22
N GLY A 84 5.49 3.61 -14.52
CA GLY A 84 6.46 4.50 -13.89
C GLY A 84 5.91 5.25 -12.67
N LYS A 85 4.81 4.79 -12.08
CA LYS A 85 4.09 5.46 -10.98
C LYS A 85 4.35 4.84 -9.61
N LEU A 86 4.93 3.64 -9.55
CA LEU A 86 5.17 2.94 -8.28
C LEU A 86 6.45 3.45 -7.61
N ALA A 87 6.33 3.92 -6.37
CA ALA A 87 7.44 4.15 -5.47
C ALA A 87 7.41 3.12 -4.33
N GLN A 88 8.48 2.33 -4.23
CA GLN A 88 8.66 1.35 -3.16
C GLN A 88 9.45 1.99 -2.02
N ILE A 89 8.94 1.84 -0.80
CA ILE A 89 9.49 2.42 0.41
C ILE A 89 9.66 1.28 1.42
N ASP A 90 10.83 1.22 2.04
CA ASP A 90 11.07 0.31 3.17
C ASP A 90 10.17 0.69 4.35
N GLY A 91 9.29 -0.23 4.73
CA GLY A 91 8.35 -0.07 5.84
C GLY A 91 8.93 -0.40 7.21
N THR A 92 10.19 -0.81 7.31
CA THR A 92 10.81 -1.21 8.58
C THR A 92 11.40 -0.01 9.34
N GLY A 93 11.45 -0.10 10.68
CA GLY A 93 11.98 0.96 11.55
C GLY A 93 10.92 1.73 12.33
N THR A 94 11.30 2.89 12.84
CA THR A 94 10.40 3.79 13.59
C THR A 94 9.44 4.53 12.66
N VAL A 95 8.34 5.03 13.23
CA VAL A 95 7.37 5.83 12.47
C VAL A 95 8.03 7.05 11.83
N ASP A 96 8.94 7.71 12.55
CA ASP A 96 9.64 8.89 12.04
C ASP A 96 10.55 8.54 10.86
N GLU A 97 11.28 7.42 10.92
CA GLU A 97 12.13 6.96 9.80
C GLU A 97 11.29 6.62 8.56
N ILE A 98 10.17 5.92 8.73
CA ILE A 98 9.27 5.58 7.62
C ILE A 98 8.64 6.85 7.04
N PHE A 99 8.23 7.79 7.90
CA PHE A 99 7.66 9.06 7.48
C PHE A 99 8.67 9.89 6.67
N SER A 100 9.92 10.00 7.12
CA SER A 100 10.97 10.70 6.37
C SER A 100 11.24 10.09 5.00
N ARG A 101 11.16 8.75 4.85
CA ARG A 101 11.27 8.11 3.52
C ARG A 101 10.08 8.42 2.61
N ILE A 102 8.88 8.52 3.18
CA ILE A 102 7.69 8.95 2.42
C ILE A 102 7.84 10.41 1.99
N GLU A 103 8.29 11.29 2.88
CA GLU A 103 8.56 12.70 2.56
C GLU A 103 9.57 12.82 1.42
N GLU A 104 10.68 12.09 1.47
CA GLU A 104 11.69 12.10 0.40
C GLU A 104 11.09 11.73 -0.96
N VAL A 105 10.21 10.74 -1.02
CA VAL A 105 9.53 10.38 -2.28
C VAL A 105 8.60 11.51 -2.73
N VAL A 106 7.77 12.03 -1.83
CA VAL A 106 6.75 13.04 -2.15
C VAL A 106 7.37 14.39 -2.53
N ASP A 107 8.45 14.81 -1.87
CA ASP A 107 9.14 16.07 -2.16
C ASP A 107 9.87 16.05 -3.51
N ASN A 108 10.26 14.86 -3.98
CA ASN A 108 10.91 14.66 -5.28
C ASN A 108 9.92 14.54 -6.46
N LEU A 109 8.62 14.51 -6.20
CA LEU A 109 7.63 14.49 -7.26
C LEU A 109 7.48 15.91 -7.83
N ASN A 110 7.77 16.04 -9.13
CA ASN A 110 7.53 17.27 -9.87
C ASN A 110 6.07 17.29 -10.35
N TYR A 111 5.21 18.05 -9.68
CA TYR A 111 3.83 18.33 -10.07
C TYR A 111 3.64 19.79 -10.46
#